data_AF-A0A975GR28-F1
#
_entry.id   AF-A0A975GR28-F1
#
_cell.length_a   1.000
_cell.length_b   1.000
_cell.length_c   1.000
_cell.angle_alpha   90.00
_cell.angle_beta   90.00
_cell.angle_gamma   90.00
#
_symmetry.space_group_name_H-M   'P 1'
#
loop_
_entity.id
_entity.type
_entity.pdbx_description
1 polymer ?
#
loop_
_entity_poly.entity_id
_entity_poly.type
_entity_poly.pdbx_seq_one_letter_code
_entity_poly.pdbx_strand_id
1 'polypeptide(L)'
;MKTERNILKMKKWTVQDRYGNMIYMTEERWNHILESRPELEPFLDEFLETIRTGRRRQDALIPNEYRYYKQFDELLPDNNHLVTVVIFKTRVDDAGNYVRNNFVVTGWAKSIILKR
;
A
#
# COMPACT_ATOMS: atom_id res chain seq x y z
N MET A 1 26.78 -9.05 28.06
CA MET A 1 25.32 -8.86 28.15
C MET A 1 24.84 -8.22 26.86
N LYS A 2 24.26 -9.00 25.95
CA LYS A 2 23.66 -8.49 24.71
C LYS A 2 22.27 -7.96 25.08
N THR A 3 22.09 -6.65 24.97
CA THR A 3 20.82 -5.98 25.24
C THR A 3 19.73 -6.61 24.38
N GLU A 4 18.83 -7.35 25.04
CA GLU A 4 17.55 -7.76 24.48
C GLU A 4 16.74 -6.49 24.20
N ARG A 5 16.92 -5.93 23.00
CA ARG A 5 15.94 -5.03 22.44
C ARG A 5 14.71 -5.89 22.19
N ASN A 6 13.79 -5.90 23.16
CA ASN A 6 12.39 -6.20 22.95
C ASN A 6 11.85 -5.17 21.95
N ILE A 7 12.16 -5.39 20.68
CA ILE A 7 11.54 -4.71 19.55
C ILE A 7 10.13 -5.27 19.53
N LEU A 8 9.17 -4.52 20.05
CA LEU A 8 7.77 -4.71 19.72
C LEU A 8 7.72 -4.87 18.19
N LYS A 9 7.46 -6.10 17.71
CA LYS A 9 7.33 -6.36 16.28
C LYS A 9 6.09 -5.61 15.81
N MET A 10 6.29 -4.36 15.40
CA MET A 10 5.24 -3.55 14.82
C MET A 10 4.64 -4.32 13.64
N LYS A 11 3.31 -4.43 13.62
CA LYS A 11 2.64 -5.28 12.63
C LYS A 11 2.97 -4.77 11.23
N LYS A 12 3.25 -5.72 10.34
CA LYS A 12 3.66 -5.47 8.95
C LYS A 12 2.91 -6.41 8.05
N TRP A 13 2.13 -5.86 7.14
CA TRP A 13 1.51 -6.63 6.06
C TRP A 13 2.44 -6.62 4.86
N THR A 14 2.66 -7.79 4.27
CA THR A 14 3.43 -7.94 3.04
C THR A 14 2.58 -8.72 2.06
N VAL A 15 2.42 -8.19 0.85
CA VAL A 15 1.63 -8.80 -0.23
C VAL A 15 2.46 -8.83 -1.51
N GLN A 16 2.17 -9.80 -2.36
CA GLN A 16 2.71 -9.87 -3.71
C GLN A 16 1.69 -9.30 -4.68
N ASP A 17 2.09 -8.35 -5.52
CA ASP A 17 1.24 -7.89 -6.63
C ASP A 17 1.19 -8.91 -7.77
N ARG A 18 0.26 -8.73 -8.71
CA ARG A 18 0.14 -9.56 -9.92
C ARG A 18 1.37 -9.60 -10.83
N TYR A 19 2.38 -8.76 -10.57
CA TYR A 19 3.64 -8.67 -11.32
C TYR A 19 4.81 -9.31 -10.54
N GLY A 20 4.54 -9.98 -9.42
CA GLY A 20 5.56 -10.64 -8.59
C GLY A 20 6.30 -9.72 -7.62
N ASN A 21 5.92 -8.45 -7.50
CA ASN A 21 6.58 -7.50 -6.59
C ASN A 21 6.08 -7.70 -5.17
N MET A 22 7.01 -7.88 -4.24
CA MET A 22 6.72 -7.82 -2.81
C MET A 22 6.57 -6.36 -2.38
N ILE A 23 5.44 -6.04 -1.77
CA ILE A 23 5.08 -4.70 -1.29
C ILE A 23 4.65 -4.83 0.17
N TYR A 24 5.11 -3.91 1.01
CA TYR A 24 4.73 -3.91 2.42
C TYR A 24 4.06 -2.62 2.88
N MET A 25 3.30 -2.75 3.96
CA MET A 25 2.74 -1.65 4.73
C MET A 25 2.94 -1.96 6.22
N THR A 26 3.36 -0.96 7.00
CA THR A 26 3.43 -1.09 8.47
C THR A 26 2.13 -0.63 9.09
N GLU A 27 1.85 -1.09 10.30
CA GLU A 27 0.73 -0.63 11.13
C GLU A 27 0.79 0.86 11.41
N GLU A 28 1.97 1.40 11.73
CA GLU A 28 2.18 2.85 11.84
C GLU A 28 1.74 3.59 10.56
N ARG A 29 2.11 3.08 9.38
CA ARG A 29 1.72 3.69 8.11
C ARG A 29 0.22 3.59 7.88
N TRP A 30 -0.42 2.48 8.26
CA TRP A 30 -1.87 2.33 8.17
C TRP A 30 -2.59 3.31 9.09
N ASN A 31 -2.19 3.38 10.36
CA ASN A 31 -2.75 4.33 11.33
C ASN A 31 -2.59 5.78 10.86
N HIS A 32 -1.43 6.12 10.30
CA HIS A 32 -1.21 7.46 9.74
C HIS A 32 -2.10 7.78 8.53
N ILE A 33 -2.49 6.78 7.72
CA ILE A 33 -3.50 6.99 6.67
C ILE A 33 -4.86 7.30 7.32
N LEU A 34 -5.24 6.53 8.34
CA LEU A 34 -6.50 6.69 9.06
C LEU A 34 -6.63 8.03 9.79
N GLU A 35 -5.53 8.64 10.26
CA GLU A 35 -5.56 10.00 10.83
C GLU A 35 -6.20 11.03 9.89
N SER A 36 -6.00 10.86 8.58
CA SER A 36 -6.57 11.74 7.55
C SER A 36 -7.84 11.17 6.88
N ARG A 37 -8.08 9.87 7.04
CA ARG A 37 -9.09 9.08 6.33
C ARG A 37 -9.68 7.98 7.23
N PRO A 38 -10.34 8.36 8.35
CA PRO A 38 -10.86 7.39 9.30
C PRO A 38 -11.89 6.45 8.68
N GLU A 39 -12.57 6.87 7.61
CA GLU A 39 -13.54 6.07 6.87
C GLU A 39 -12.96 4.80 6.23
N LEU A 40 -11.63 4.68 6.13
CA LEU A 40 -10.95 3.50 5.59
C LEU A 40 -10.70 2.40 6.62
N GLU A 41 -10.92 2.66 7.91
CA GLU A 41 -10.64 1.70 8.99
C GLU A 41 -11.21 0.29 8.74
N PRO A 42 -12.47 0.11 8.30
CA PRO A 42 -13.02 -1.22 8.07
C PRO A 42 -12.50 -1.89 6.78
N PHE A 43 -11.76 -1.17 5.93
CA PHE A 43 -11.41 -1.61 4.57
C PHE A 43 -9.93 -2.01 4.41
N LEU A 44 -9.26 -2.42 5.49
CA LEU A 44 -7.85 -2.83 5.43
C LEU A 44 -7.63 -3.99 4.45
N ASP A 45 -8.53 -4.99 4.44
CA ASP A 45 -8.38 -6.16 3.58
C ASP A 45 -8.57 -5.80 2.11
N GLU A 46 -9.56 -4.96 1.78
CA GLU A 46 -9.80 -4.39 0.46
C GLU A 46 -8.62 -3.50 0.02
N PHE A 47 -8.02 -2.76 0.95
CA PHE A 47 -6.84 -1.95 0.68
C PHE A 47 -5.63 -2.83 0.29
N LEU A 48 -5.38 -3.92 1.03
CA LEU A 48 -4.35 -4.89 0.69
C LEU A 48 -4.66 -5.62 -0.62
N GLU A 49 -5.94 -5.93 -0.85
CA GLU A 49 -6.42 -6.58 -2.06
C GLU A 49 -6.27 -5.69 -3.30
N THR A 50 -6.41 -4.37 -3.14
CA THR A 50 -6.11 -3.38 -4.18
C THR A 50 -4.66 -3.48 -4.66
N ILE A 51 -3.72 -3.76 -3.76
CA ILE A 51 -2.31 -3.98 -4.12
C ILE A 51 -2.13 -5.32 -4.84
N ARG A 52 -2.77 -6.39 -4.34
CA ARG A 52 -2.62 -7.75 -4.89
C ARG A 52 -3.09 -7.84 -6.34
N THR A 53 -4.30 -7.36 -6.62
CA THR A 53 -4.99 -7.64 -7.89
C THR A 53 -5.40 -6.40 -8.67
N GLY A 54 -5.28 -5.21 -8.08
CA GLY A 54 -5.67 -3.95 -8.71
C GLY A 54 -4.87 -3.63 -9.98
N ARG A 55 -5.45 -2.78 -10.81
CA ARG A 55 -4.76 -2.21 -11.97
C ARG A 55 -3.72 -1.21 -11.46
N ARG A 56 -2.50 -1.27 -11.98
CA ARG A 56 -1.42 -0.35 -11.61
C ARG A 56 -1.14 0.64 -12.73
N ARG A 57 -0.92 1.90 -12.37
CA ARG A 57 -0.44 2.96 -13.26
C ARG A 57 0.76 3.66 -12.63
N GLN A 58 1.83 3.84 -13.39
CA GLN A 58 2.97 4.65 -12.97
C GLN A 58 2.60 6.12 -12.96
N ASP A 59 3.09 6.87 -11.98
CA ASP A 59 3.00 8.32 -11.99
C ASP A 59 3.84 8.89 -13.14
N ALA A 60 3.34 9.94 -13.80
CA ALA A 60 3.99 10.51 -14.97
C ALA A 60 5.24 11.34 -14.63
N LEU A 61 5.30 11.91 -13.43
CA LEU A 61 6.36 12.81 -12.98
C LEU A 61 7.31 12.14 -11.99
N ILE A 62 6.82 11.13 -11.25
CA ILE A 62 7.58 10.43 -10.23
C ILE A 62 7.78 8.97 -10.68
N PRO A 63 8.92 8.62 -11.32
CA PRO A 63 9.10 7.31 -11.97
C PRO A 63 9.01 6.11 -11.03
N ASN A 64 9.23 6.30 -9.73
CA ASN A 64 9.12 5.22 -8.75
C ASN A 64 7.78 5.19 -8.01
N GLU A 65 6.84 6.08 -8.32
CA GLU A 65 5.50 6.08 -7.75
C GLU A 65 4.54 5.32 -8.65
N TYR A 66 3.77 4.43 -8.04
CA TYR A 66 2.73 3.66 -8.72
C TYR A 66 1.44 3.73 -7.93
N ARG A 67 0.35 3.96 -8.66
CA ARG A 67 -1.00 3.98 -8.13
C ARG A 67 -1.72 2.70 -8.52
N TYR A 68 -2.25 2.00 -7.55
CA TYR A 68 -3.08 0.81 -7.70
C TYR A 68 -4.54 1.22 -7.56
N TYR A 69 -5.40 0.64 -8.39
CA TYR A 69 -6.83 0.93 -8.43
C TYR A 69 -7.60 -0.39 -8.46
N LYS A 70 -8.56 -0.54 -7.56
CA LYS A 70 -9.49 -1.65 -7.58
C LYS A 70 -10.89 -1.17 -7.23
N GLN A 71 -11.86 -1.64 -8.01
CA GLN A 71 -13.28 -1.40 -7.76
C GLN A 71 -13.77 -2.39 -6.70
N PHE A 72 -14.65 -1.92 -5.82
CA PHE A 72 -15.40 -2.74 -4.86
C PHE A 72 -16.87 -2.37 -4.95
N ASP A 73 -17.74 -3.39 -4.91
CA ASP A 73 -19.19 -3.18 -4.95
C ASP A 73 -19.72 -2.66 -3.60
N GLU A 74 -19.09 -3.08 -2.51
CA GLU A 74 -19.39 -2.66 -1.14
C GLU A 74 -18.21 -1.85 -0.61
N LEU A 75 -18.30 -0.52 -0.74
CA LEU A 75 -17.33 0.44 -0.16
C LEU A 75 -18.11 1.54 0.58
N LEU A 76 -17.71 2.81 0.41
CA LEU A 76 -18.40 3.97 0.97
C LEU A 76 -19.50 4.41 0.00
N PRO A 77 -20.63 4.98 0.49
CA PRO A 77 -21.80 5.28 -0.35
C PRO A 77 -21.52 6.02 -1.67
N ASP A 78 -20.51 6.90 -1.67
CA ASP A 78 -20.15 7.72 -2.84
C ASP A 78 -18.90 7.25 -3.60
N ASN A 79 -18.20 6.22 -3.10
CA ASN A 79 -16.93 5.76 -3.66
C ASN A 79 -17.04 4.31 -4.12
N ASN A 80 -16.54 4.03 -5.31
CA ASN A 80 -16.54 2.67 -5.87
C ASN A 80 -15.13 2.08 -6.04
N HIS A 81 -14.07 2.86 -5.81
CA HIS A 81 -12.69 2.38 -5.93
C HIS A 81 -11.86 2.70 -4.70
N LEU A 82 -10.93 1.80 -4.36
CA LEU A 82 -9.78 2.13 -3.56
C LEU A 82 -8.58 2.43 -4.44
N VAL A 83 -7.81 3.44 -4.02
CA VAL A 83 -6.56 3.85 -4.64
C VAL A 83 -5.44 3.71 -3.63
N THR A 84 -4.40 2.95 -3.94
CA THR A 84 -3.21 2.79 -3.09
C THR A 84 -1.97 3.29 -3.81
N VAL A 85 -1.14 4.07 -3.13
CA VAL A 85 0.13 4.61 -3.65
C VAL A 85 1.29 3.82 -3.07
N VAL A 86 2.12 3.26 -3.96
CA VAL A 86 3.30 2.47 -3.62
C VAL A 86 4.53 3.11 -4.25
N ILE A 87 5.58 3.26 -3.45
CA ILE A 87 6.90 3.67 -3.92
C ILE A 87 7.78 2.44 -4.13
N PHE A 88 8.40 2.35 -5.30
CA PHE A 88 9.32 1.29 -5.69
C PHE A 88 10.77 1.76 -5.51
N LYS A 89 11.45 1.23 -4.50
CA LYS A 89 12.86 1.56 -4.24
C LYS A 89 13.71 0.31 -4.08
N THR A 90 15.01 0.51 -4.13
CA THR A 90 16.01 -0.46 -3.71
C THR A 90 16.68 0.05 -2.46
N ARG A 91 17.15 -0.87 -1.62
CA ARG A 91 18.07 -0.58 -0.52
C ARG A 91 19.24 -1.55 -0.56
N VAL A 92 20.33 -1.19 0.08
CA VAL A 92 21.44 -2.11 0.31
C VAL A 92 21.17 -2.87 1.61
N ASP A 93 21.34 -4.18 1.61
CA ASP A 93 21.26 -5.01 2.81
C ASP A 93 22.63 -5.13 3.52
N ASP A 94 22.65 -5.82 4.66
CA ASP A 94 23.88 -5.96 5.48
C ASP A 94 25.00 -6.73 4.76
N ALA A 95 24.67 -7.46 3.70
CA ALA A 95 25.61 -8.19 2.85
C ALA A 95 26.05 -7.37 1.62
N GLY A 96 25.61 -6.11 1.49
CA GLY A 96 25.96 -5.24 0.37
C GLY A 96 25.11 -5.45 -0.89
N ASN A 97 24.06 -6.28 -0.84
CA ASN A 97 23.23 -6.57 -2.01
C ASN A 97 22.11 -5.54 -2.17
N TYR A 98 21.81 -5.18 -3.42
CA TYR A 98 20.63 -4.38 -3.73
C TYR A 98 19.38 -5.25 -3.64
N VAL A 99 18.52 -4.95 -2.67
CA VAL A 99 17.23 -5.63 -2.46
C VAL A 99 16.07 -4.68 -2.70
N ARG A 100 14.96 -5.23 -3.22
CA ARG A 100 13.72 -4.47 -3.43
C ARG A 100 13.16 -4.01 -2.08
N ASN A 101 12.66 -2.77 -2.07
CA ASN A 101 12.09 -2.11 -0.90
C ASN A 101 10.86 -1.31 -1.34
N ASN A 102 9.81 -2.02 -1.76
CA ASN A 102 8.57 -1.40 -2.21
C ASN A 102 7.62 -1.26 -1.03
N PHE A 103 7.04 -0.07 -0.84
CA PHE A 103 6.21 0.22 0.33
C PHE A 103 5.05 1.14 0.01
N VAL A 104 3.95 0.96 0.75
CA VAL A 104 2.79 1.84 0.72
C VAL A 104 3.13 3.18 1.36
N VAL A 105 2.70 4.27 0.72
CA VAL A 105 2.85 5.64 1.25
C VAL A 105 1.50 6.22 1.69
N THR A 106 0.43 5.97 0.92
CA THR A 106 -0.92 6.47 1.23
C THR A 106 -1.97 5.70 0.42
N GLY A 107 -3.25 5.92 0.69
CA GLY A 107 -4.35 5.51 -0.20
C GLY A 107 -5.72 6.04 0.25
N TRP A 108 -6.68 6.10 -0.67
CA TRP A 108 -8.01 6.70 -0.48
C TRP A 108 -9.11 5.97 -1.24
N ALA A 109 -10.34 6.13 -0.79
CA ALA A 109 -11.53 5.81 -1.57
C ALA A 109 -11.82 6.91 -2.59
N LYS A 110 -12.21 6.54 -3.80
CA LYS A 110 -12.53 7.47 -4.88
C LYS A 110 -13.72 6.98 -5.70
N SER A 111 -14.62 7.89 -6.05
CA SER A 111 -15.60 7.69 -7.11
C SER A 111 -14.95 7.81 -8.49
N ILE A 112 -15.02 6.75 -9.28
CA ILE A 112 -14.61 6.75 -10.69
C ILE A 112 -15.84 6.36 -11.52
N ILE A 113 -16.42 7.36 -12.19
CA ILE A 113 -17.49 7.15 -13.15
C ILE A 113 -16.84 6.91 -14.52
N LEU A 114 -17.03 5.72 -15.08
CA LEU A 114 -16.69 5.47 -16.48
C LEU A 114 -17.67 6.28 -17.34
N LYS A 115 -17.18 7.31 -18.04
CA LYS A 115 -17.95 7.93 -19.11
C LYS A 115 -18.18 6.85 -20.17
N ARG A 116 -19.44 6.42 -20.31
CA ARG A 116 -19.91 5.62 -21.44
C ARG A 116 -20.01 6.49 -22.68
#